data_AF-A0A2T7M552-F1
#
_entry.id   AF-A0A2T7M552-F1
#
_cell.length_a   1.000
_cell.length_b   1.000
_cell.length_c   1.000
_cell.angle_alpha   90.00
_cell.angle_beta   90.00
_cell.angle_gamma   90.00
#
_symmetry.space_group_name_H-M   'P 1'
#
loop_
_entity.id
_entity.type
_entity.pdbx_description
1 polymer ?
#
loop_
_entity_poly.entity_id
_entity_poly.type
_entity_poly.pdbx_seq_one_letter_code
_entity_poly.pdbx_strand_id
1 'polypeptide(L)' 'MDSKKRDLHQRAAFMCPTCKQPVSSEIHRHKSLGIFVPVWRAGPCENPDCLEYAAARERRARHRSRH' A
#
# COMPACT_ATOMS: atom_id res chain seq x y z
N MET A 1 3.24 37.26 13.09
CA MET A 1 3.06 35.84 13.43
C MET A 1 2.31 35.17 12.29
N ASP A 2 3.00 34.64 11.28
CA ASP A 2 2.35 33.73 10.31
C ASP A 2 3.42 32.80 9.72
N SER A 3 3.86 31.84 10.56
CA SER A 3 4.69 30.73 10.09
C SER A 3 3.79 29.73 9.40
N LYS A 4 3.39 30.01 8.16
CA LYS A 4 2.73 29.05 7.29
C LYS A 4 3.77 28.03 6.82
N LYS A 5 4.07 27.06 7.71
CA LYS A 5 4.86 25.88 7.39
C LYS A 5 4.18 25.20 6.21
N ARG A 6 4.86 25.17 5.07
CA ARG A 6 4.45 24.39 3.89
C ARG A 6 4.28 22.95 4.33
N ASP A 7 3.04 22.48 4.38
CA ASP A 7 2.73 21.09 4.67
C ASP A 7 3.23 20.24 3.49
N LEU A 8 4.45 19.74 3.63
CA LEU A 8 5.08 18.78 2.71
C LEU A 8 4.59 17.34 3.00
N HIS A 9 3.64 17.17 3.91
CA HIS A 9 3.26 15.87 4.47
C HIS A 9 1.94 15.32 3.95
N GLN A 10 1.12 16.11 3.27
CA GLN A 10 -0.07 15.61 2.58
C GLN A 10 0.33 14.82 1.31
N ARG A 11 1.05 13.70 1.48
CA ARG A 11 1.16 12.68 0.43
C ARG A 11 -0.25 12.19 0.13
N ALA A 12 -0.61 12.12 -1.16
CA ALA A 12 -1.89 11.56 -1.57
C ALA A 12 -2.06 10.17 -0.96
N ALA A 13 -3.14 9.98 -0.18
CA ALA A 13 -3.43 8.69 0.43
C ALA A 13 -3.71 7.64 -0.65
N PHE A 14 -3.17 6.44 -0.49
CA PHE A 14 -3.55 5.32 -1.35
C PHE A 14 -4.95 4.86 -0.96
N MET A 15 -5.80 4.63 -1.96
CA MET A 15 -7.18 4.19 -1.77
C MET A 15 -7.38 2.80 -2.38
N CYS A 16 -8.12 1.94 -1.70
CA CYS A 16 -8.54 0.67 -2.27
C CYS A 16 -9.48 0.91 -3.47
N PRO A 17 -9.24 0.31 -4.65
CA PRO A 17 -10.10 0.53 -5.81
C PRO A 17 -11.52 0.01 -5.61
N THR A 18 -11.73 -0.98 -4.73
CA THR A 18 -13.02 -1.64 -4.49
C THR A 18 -13.84 -0.94 -3.41
N CYS A 19 -13.35 -0.88 -2.17
CA CYS A 19 -14.10 -0.31 -1.05
C CYS A 19 -13.84 1.19 -0.82
N LYS A 20 -12.94 1.81 -1.60
CA LYS A 20 -12.55 3.23 -1.52
C LYS A 20 -12.05 3.70 -0.14
N GLN A 21 -11.70 2.77 0.74
CA GLN A 21 -11.09 3.08 2.02
C GLN A 21 -9.60 3.40 1.86
N PRO A 22 -9.04 4.29 2.71
CA PRO A 22 -7.61 4.54 2.73
C PRO A 22 -6.88 3.26 3.13
N VAL A 23 -5.76 3.00 2.47
CA VAL A 23 -4.88 1.86 2.78
C VAL A 23 -3.51 2.34 3.19
N SER A 24 -2.81 1.52 3.97
CA SER A 24 -1.42 1.77 4.33
C SER A 24 -0.55 1.87 3.08
N SER A 25 0.44 2.74 3.09
CA SER A 25 1.44 2.84 2.02
C SER A 25 2.63 1.93 2.34
N GLU A 26 3.08 1.13 1.39
CA GLU A 26 4.27 0.30 1.54
C GLU A 26 5.38 0.75 0.58
N ILE A 27 6.64 0.62 1.02
CA ILE A 27 7.81 0.88 0.18
C ILE A 27 8.26 -0.45 -0.42
N HIS A 28 8.18 -0.56 -1.74
CA HIS A 28 8.80 -1.65 -2.49
C HIS A 28 10.12 -1.20 -3.08
N ARG A 29 11.09 -2.12 -3.15
CA ARG A 29 12.37 -1.85 -3.81
C ARG A 29 12.38 -2.59 -5.13
N HIS A 30 12.50 -1.87 -6.24
CA HIS A 30 12.75 -2.48 -7.54
C HIS A 30 14.21 -2.22 -7.93
N LYS A 31 14.85 -3.25 -8.48
CA LYS A 31 16.24 -3.14 -8.93
C LYS A 31 16.25 -2.63 -10.37
N SER A 32 16.87 -1.49 -10.58
CA SER A 32 17.09 -0.87 -11.90
C SER A 32 18.57 -0.61 -12.09
N LEU A 33 19.16 -1.11 -13.18
CA LEU A 33 20.55 -0.81 -13.54
C LEU A 33 21.56 -1.00 -12.39
N GLY A 34 21.35 -2.02 -11.54
CA GLY A 34 22.23 -2.31 -10.40
C GLY A 34 21.88 -1.57 -9.09
N ILE A 35 20.98 -0.58 -9.09
CA ILE A 35 20.55 0.14 -7.88
C ILE A 35 19.14 -0.27 -7.44
N PHE A 36 18.88 -0.21 -6.13
CA PHE A 36 17.54 -0.46 -5.57
C PHE A 36 16.78 0.85 -5.36
N VAL A 37 15.80 1.11 -6.23
CA VAL A 37 14.98 2.32 -6.18
C VAL A 37 13.75 2.06 -5.31
N PRO A 38 13.46 2.91 -4.29
CA PRO A 38 12.24 2.81 -3.50
C PRO A 38 11.05 3.34 -4.28
N VAL A 39 9.97 2.57 -4.30
CA VAL A 39 8.69 2.90 -4.94
C VAL A 39 7.60 2.77 -3.90
N TRP A 40 6.84 3.85 -3.68
CA TRP A 40 5.66 3.81 -2.83
C TRP A 40 4.49 3.18 -3.58
N ARG A 41 3.84 2.20 -2.96
CA ARG A 41 2.66 1.52 -3.50
C ARG A 41 1.56 1.47 -2.45
N ALA A 42 0.33 1.28 -2.92
CA ALA A 42 -0.78 0.92 -2.06
C ALA A 42 -0.50 -0.43 -1.42
N GLY A 43 -0.56 -0.49 -0.10
CA GLY A 43 -0.53 -1.73 0.66
C GLY A 43 -1.78 -2.57 0.45
N PRO A 44 -1.80 -3.80 0.99
CA PRO A 44 -3.01 -4.61 0.98
C PRO A 44 -4.14 -3.86 1.68
N CYS A 45 -5.37 -3.99 1.15
CA CYS A 45 -6.54 -3.59 1.90
C CYS A 45 -6.56 -4.37 3.23
N GLU A 46 -7.04 -3.76 4.31
CA GLU A 46 -7.17 -4.40 5.63
C GLU A 46 -8.63 -4.50 6.07
N ASN A 47 -9.56 -4.05 5.21
CA ASN A 47 -10.99 -4.11 5.48
C ASN A 47 -11.52 -5.53 5.26
N PRO A 48 -12.00 -6.24 6.32
CA PRO A 48 -12.52 -7.60 6.22
C PRO A 48 -13.74 -7.75 5.31
N ASP A 49 -14.54 -6.69 5.16
CA ASP A 49 -15.74 -6.67 4.32
C ASP A 49 -15.42 -6.44 2.83
N CYS A 50 -14.15 -6.19 2.49
CA CYS A 50 -13.72 -5.95 1.12
C CYS A 50 -13.47 -7.27 0.38
N LEU A 51 -14.05 -7.43 -0.82
CA LEU A 51 -13.83 -8.60 -1.68
C LEU A 51 -12.34 -8.81 -2.01
N GLU A 52 -11.61 -7.72 -2.25
CA GLU A 52 -10.16 -7.77 -2.52
C GLU A 52 -9.36 -8.22 -1.29
N TYR A 53 -9.81 -7.89 -0.08
CA TYR A 53 -9.19 -8.39 1.14
C TYR A 53 -9.36 -9.89 1.28
N ALA A 54 -10.57 -10.41 1.07
CA ALA A 54 -10.85 -11.84 1.11
C ALA A 54 -9.99 -12.60 0.09
N ALA A 55 -9.97 -12.15 -1.16
CA ALA A 55 -9.16 -12.75 -2.22
C ALA A 55 -7.65 -12.68 -1.91
N ALA A 56 -7.15 -11.54 -1.40
CA ALA A 56 -5.75 -11.41 -1.00
C ALA A 56 -5.39 -12.33 0.17
N ARG A 57 -6.29 -12.49 1.15
CA ARG A 57 -6.13 -13.39 2.29
C ARG A 57 -6.04 -14.84 1.83
N GLU A 58 -6.91 -15.26 0.91
CA GLU A 58 -6.86 -16.61 0.32
C GLU A 58 -5.56 -16.85 -0.46
N ARG A 59 -5.12 -15.89 -1.29
CA ARG A 59 -3.84 -15.97 -2.02
C ARG A 59 -2.67 -16.16 -1.05
N ARG A 60 -2.63 -15.40 0.05
CA ARG A 60 -1.59 -15.51 1.08
C ARG A 60 -1.64 -16.86 1.81
N ALA A 61 -2.83 -17.35 2.15
CA ALA A 61 -3.00 -18.66 2.76
C ALA A 61 -2.48 -19.78 1.86
N ARG A 62 -2.83 -19.75 0.56
CA ARG A 62 -2.32 -20.71 -0.43
C ARG A 62 -0.80 -20.66 -0.57
N HIS A 63 -0.21 -19.47 -0.59
CA HIS A 63 1.26 -19.34 -0.64
C HIS A 63 1.91 -19.97 0.59
N ARG A 64 1.36 -19.73 1.79
CA ARG A 64 1.89 -20.31 3.03
C ARG A 64 1.78 -21.83 3.07
N SER A 65 0.70 -22.40 2.54
CA SER A 65 0.53 -23.87 2.50
C SER A 65 1.45 -24.59 1.51
N ARG A 66 2.13 -23.85 0.64
CA ARG A 66 3.07 -24.41 -0.36
C ARG A 66 4.53 -24.45 0.13
N HIS A 67 4.83 -23.81 1.25
CA HIS A 67 6.14 -23.84 1.92
C HIS A 67 6.05 -24.72 3.18
#